data_AF-J3M1D9-F1
#
_entry.id   AF-J3M1D9-F1
#
_cell.length_a   1.000
_cell.length_b   1.000
_cell.length_c   1.000
_cell.angle_alpha   90.00
_cell.angle_beta   90.00
_cell.angle_gamma   90.00
#
_symmetry.space_group_name_H-M   'P 1'
#
loop_
_entity.id
_entity.type
_entity.pdbx_description
1 polymer ?
#
loop_
_entity_poly.entity_id
_entity_poly.type
_entity_poly.pdbx_seq_one_letter_code
_entity_poly.pdbx_strand_id
1 'polypeptide(L)'
;MAVLEDLIRAIELWLRIAKEQVPLVDPTLDPVLLVPGIGGSILEAVDEAGNKERVWVRILAADHEFRAKLWSKFDASTGKTISVDEKTHIVVPEDRYGLYAIDSLDPDMIICDDSVCYYHDMIVEMIKWGYQEGKTLFGFGYDFRQSNRLSDTLDRFSRKLESVYTASGGKKINLITHSMGGLLVKCFMSLHSDVFEKYINSWIAIAAPFQGAPGYITSSLLNGMSFVEGWESNFFISKWSMQQLLLECPSIYELLANSTFQWEDTPYLQIWREKLDSNGKKSAMLESYEPDEAIKMIRQALSKHEIISDGMHIPLPLNMDILRWAKETQDILCKAKLPESVKFYNIYGTDYDTAHTVRYGSEHNPISSLSSLLYTQGNYICVDGDGSVPVESAKADGLNAVARVGVAADHRGIVCDRHVFRIIQHWLHAGEPDPFYDPLSDFVILPTAFEIEKHREKRGDVTSVREDWEIISPCDDERKRPAELPPMFNTISASREGKDGPLEEAQATVVVHPESKGRQHVAVRAVGVTHGG
;
A
#
# COMPACT_ATOMS: atom_id res chain seq x y z
N MET A 1 -22.87 -46.14 -26.14
CA MET A 1 -21.58 -46.76 -25.78
C MET A 1 -20.45 -45.75 -25.88
N ALA A 2 -20.20 -45.14 -27.05
CA ALA A 2 -19.15 -44.12 -27.23
C ALA A 2 -19.23 -42.91 -26.26
N VAL A 3 -20.43 -42.33 -26.06
CA VAL A 3 -20.62 -41.19 -25.15
C VAL A 3 -20.32 -41.54 -23.69
N LEU A 4 -20.56 -42.77 -23.28
CA LEU A 4 -20.28 -43.23 -21.91
C LEU A 4 -18.78 -43.50 -21.73
N GLU A 5 -18.10 -44.03 -22.75
CA GLU A 5 -16.64 -44.19 -22.75
C GLU A 5 -15.91 -42.86 -22.78
N ASP A 6 -16.40 -41.87 -23.54
CA ASP A 6 -15.85 -40.51 -23.56
C ASP A 6 -16.09 -39.78 -22.22
N LEU A 7 -17.26 -39.98 -21.60
CA LEU A 7 -17.56 -39.44 -20.27
C LEU A 7 -16.66 -40.09 -19.19
N ILE A 8 -16.46 -41.41 -19.26
CA ILE A 8 -15.56 -42.13 -18.34
C ILE A 8 -14.11 -41.69 -18.56
N ARG A 9 -13.65 -41.52 -19.80
CA ARG A 9 -12.31 -40.97 -20.09
C ARG A 9 -12.14 -39.55 -19.60
N ALA A 10 -13.15 -38.70 -19.77
CA ALA A 10 -13.13 -37.33 -19.26
C ALA A 10 -13.07 -37.32 -17.74
N ILE A 11 -13.86 -38.17 -17.06
CA ILE A 11 -13.85 -38.34 -15.60
C ILE A 11 -12.51 -38.93 -15.12
N GLU A 12 -11.91 -39.90 -15.82
CA GLU A 12 -10.59 -40.45 -15.50
C GLU A 12 -9.45 -39.43 -15.72
N LEU A 13 -9.55 -38.57 -16.73
CA LEU A 13 -8.64 -37.45 -16.95
C LEU A 13 -8.79 -36.40 -15.84
N TRP A 14 -10.02 -36.09 -15.45
CA TRP A 14 -10.32 -35.17 -14.34
C TRP A 14 -9.83 -35.73 -12.99
N LEU A 15 -10.04 -37.03 -12.73
CA LEU A 15 -9.53 -37.73 -11.54
C LEU A 15 -8.00 -37.90 -11.56
N ARG A 16 -7.35 -37.93 -12.74
CA ARG A 16 -5.88 -37.88 -12.86
C ARG A 16 -5.31 -36.49 -12.67
N ILE A 17 -6.02 -35.43 -13.03
CA ILE A 17 -5.65 -34.03 -12.71
C ILE A 17 -5.86 -33.76 -11.21
N ALA A 18 -6.86 -34.41 -10.59
CA ALA A 18 -7.09 -34.39 -9.16
C ALA A 18 -6.15 -35.32 -8.35
N LYS A 19 -5.29 -36.12 -9.00
CA LYS A 19 -4.15 -36.72 -8.29
C LYS A 19 -3.22 -35.58 -7.90
N GLU A 20 -3.17 -35.31 -6.60
CA GLU A 20 -2.20 -34.46 -5.92
C GLU A 20 -1.00 -34.14 -6.81
N GLN A 21 -0.98 -32.92 -7.36
CA GLN A 21 0.28 -32.37 -7.85
C GLN A 21 1.22 -32.44 -6.66
N VAL A 22 2.15 -33.40 -6.69
CA VAL A 22 3.26 -33.42 -5.74
C VAL A 22 3.84 -32.02 -5.80
N PRO A 23 3.88 -31.26 -4.68
CA PRO A 23 4.35 -29.90 -4.69
C PRO A 23 5.72 -29.90 -5.37
N LEU A 24 5.85 -29.10 -6.44
CA LEU A 24 7.17 -28.82 -6.99
C LEU A 24 7.92 -28.16 -5.84
N VAL A 25 8.91 -28.83 -5.26
CA VAL A 25 9.74 -28.24 -4.20
C VAL A 25 11.11 -28.05 -4.79
N ASP A 26 11.51 -26.79 -4.94
CA ASP A 26 12.85 -26.43 -5.35
C ASP A 26 13.66 -25.99 -4.10
N PRO A 27 14.53 -26.85 -3.57
CA PRO A 27 15.35 -26.51 -2.39
C PRO A 27 16.45 -25.48 -2.72
N THR A 28 16.66 -25.14 -3.98
CA THR A 28 17.67 -24.17 -4.42
C THR A 28 17.21 -22.73 -4.33
N LEU A 29 15.89 -22.49 -4.24
CA LEU A 29 15.33 -21.15 -4.05
C LEU A 29 15.84 -20.47 -2.78
N ASP A 30 16.08 -19.16 -2.88
CA ASP A 30 16.36 -18.30 -1.75
C ASP A 30 15.07 -18.05 -0.96
N PRO A 31 15.13 -18.03 0.39
CA PRO A 31 13.95 -17.90 1.22
C PRO A 31 13.27 -16.54 1.07
N VAL A 32 11.94 -16.55 1.15
CA VAL A 32 11.09 -15.37 1.13
C VAL A 32 10.40 -15.18 2.46
N LEU A 33 10.37 -13.93 2.93
CA LEU A 33 9.59 -13.51 4.09
C LEU A 33 8.59 -12.42 3.68
N LEU A 34 7.31 -12.74 3.86
CA LEU A 34 6.19 -11.84 3.58
C LEU A 34 5.85 -10.98 4.80
N VAL A 35 5.68 -9.67 4.61
CA VAL A 35 5.37 -8.71 5.67
C VAL A 35 4.14 -7.88 5.29
N PRO A 36 3.07 -7.89 6.11
CA PRO A 36 1.80 -7.25 5.80
C PRO A 36 1.80 -5.74 6.02
N GLY A 37 0.74 -5.09 5.56
CA GLY A 37 0.45 -3.68 5.82
C GLY A 37 -0.39 -3.49 7.09
N ILE A 38 -0.86 -2.26 7.27
CA ILE A 38 -1.78 -1.92 8.37
C ILE A 38 -3.08 -2.73 8.25
N GLY A 39 -3.52 -3.34 9.35
CA GLY A 39 -4.70 -4.22 9.34
C GLY A 39 -4.48 -5.61 8.69
N GLY A 40 -3.31 -5.88 8.10
CA GLY A 40 -3.03 -7.12 7.37
C GLY A 40 -2.49 -8.28 8.23
N SER A 41 -2.60 -8.19 9.56
CA SER A 41 -2.21 -9.26 10.50
C SER A 41 -3.37 -9.65 11.39
N ILE A 42 -3.60 -10.94 11.61
CA ILE A 42 -4.52 -11.43 12.65
C ILE A 42 -4.02 -11.00 14.03
N LEU A 43 -4.92 -10.50 14.88
CA LEU A 43 -4.67 -10.19 16.29
C LEU A 43 -5.55 -11.08 17.18
N GLU A 44 -4.93 -11.66 18.20
CA GLU A 44 -5.59 -12.44 19.25
C GLU A 44 -5.46 -11.72 20.59
N ALA A 45 -6.56 -11.63 21.34
CA ALA A 45 -6.54 -11.24 22.73
C ALA A 45 -6.29 -12.49 23.59
N VAL A 46 -5.41 -12.36 24.56
CA VAL A 46 -5.06 -13.41 25.52
C VAL A 46 -5.45 -12.94 26.91
N ASP A 47 -6.30 -13.71 27.58
CA ASP A 47 -6.75 -13.44 28.95
C ASP A 47 -5.71 -13.90 30.01
N GLU A 48 -5.97 -13.59 31.29
CA GLU A 48 -5.12 -14.01 32.41
C GLU A 48 -4.98 -15.53 32.55
N ALA A 49 -5.94 -16.30 32.03
CA ALA A 49 -5.90 -17.76 32.02
C ALA A 49 -5.13 -18.33 30.82
N GLY A 50 -4.68 -17.48 29.89
CA GLY A 50 -3.97 -17.86 28.67
C GLY A 50 -4.88 -18.31 27.52
N ASN A 51 -6.20 -18.13 27.64
CA ASN A 51 -7.12 -18.41 26.55
C ASN A 51 -6.97 -17.35 25.47
N LYS A 52 -6.90 -17.81 24.23
CA LYS A 52 -6.75 -16.96 23.05
C LYS A 52 -8.08 -16.78 22.33
N GLU A 53 -8.38 -15.57 21.93
CA GLU A 53 -9.55 -15.24 21.12
C GLU A 53 -9.19 -14.28 20.00
N ARG A 54 -9.57 -14.60 18.76
CA ARG A 54 -9.38 -13.70 17.62
C ARG A 54 -10.25 -12.46 17.78
N VAL A 55 -9.59 -11.30 17.76
CA VAL A 55 -10.23 -9.98 17.86
C VAL A 55 -10.09 -9.18 16.56
N TRP A 56 -9.17 -9.58 15.68
CA TRP A 56 -9.02 -9.02 14.33
C TRP A 56 -8.40 -10.06 13.38
N VAL A 57 -8.84 -10.24 12.13
CA VAL A 57 -10.12 -9.76 11.59
C VAL A 57 -11.22 -10.72 12.08
N ARG A 58 -12.37 -10.15 12.41
CA ARG A 58 -13.54 -10.87 12.91
C ARG A 58 -14.79 -10.25 12.32
N ILE A 59 -15.73 -11.10 11.91
CA ILE A 59 -17.07 -10.66 11.44
C ILE A 59 -18.11 -10.81 12.56
N LEU A 60 -18.15 -11.97 13.24
CA LEU A 60 -19.18 -12.21 14.26
C LEU A 60 -18.92 -11.41 15.54
N ALA A 61 -19.88 -10.58 15.95
CA ALA A 61 -19.75 -9.70 17.11
C ALA A 61 -18.51 -8.77 17.06
N ALA A 62 -18.04 -8.46 15.83
CA ALA A 62 -16.80 -7.72 15.58
C ALA A 62 -16.70 -6.43 16.40
N ASP A 63 -17.72 -5.57 16.31
CA ASP A 63 -17.74 -4.27 16.99
C ASP A 63 -17.85 -4.40 18.52
N HIS A 64 -18.48 -5.46 19.05
CA HIS A 64 -18.52 -5.71 20.50
C HIS A 64 -17.14 -6.11 21.03
N GLU A 65 -16.53 -7.16 20.46
CA GLU A 65 -15.24 -7.68 20.91
C GLU A 65 -14.10 -6.70 20.65
N PHE A 66 -14.16 -5.96 19.56
CA PHE A 66 -13.22 -4.89 19.25
C PHE A 66 -13.21 -3.83 20.36
N ARG A 67 -14.39 -3.34 20.78
CA ARG A 67 -14.48 -2.37 21.87
C ARG A 67 -14.01 -2.95 23.20
N ALA A 68 -14.38 -4.20 23.49
CA ALA A 68 -14.05 -4.83 24.75
C ALA A 68 -12.54 -5.10 24.91
N LYS A 69 -11.86 -5.52 23.84
CA LYS A 69 -10.51 -6.12 23.94
C LYS A 69 -9.43 -5.40 23.14
N LEU A 70 -9.80 -4.71 22.07
CA LEU A 70 -8.85 -4.07 21.16
C LEU A 70 -8.72 -2.56 21.38
N TRP A 71 -9.63 -1.93 22.15
CA TRP A 71 -9.53 -0.49 22.42
C TRP A 71 -8.21 -0.12 23.08
N SER A 72 -7.56 0.84 22.42
CA SER A 72 -6.22 1.35 22.64
C SER A 72 -6.06 2.38 23.76
N LYS A 73 -4.98 2.36 24.54
CA LYS A 73 -4.40 3.59 25.09
C LYS A 73 -2.89 3.59 24.87
N PHE A 74 -2.35 4.69 24.37
CA PHE A 74 -0.92 4.86 24.24
C PHE A 74 -0.26 5.25 25.57
N ASP A 75 0.76 4.50 25.95
CA ASP A 75 1.63 4.81 27.07
C ASP A 75 2.93 5.44 26.55
N ALA A 76 3.06 6.76 26.72
CA ALA A 76 4.22 7.52 26.28
C ALA A 76 5.53 7.14 27.00
N SER A 77 5.46 6.50 28.17
CA SER A 77 6.66 6.08 28.91
C SER A 77 7.32 4.84 28.29
N THR A 78 6.50 3.95 27.71
CA THR A 78 6.96 2.73 27.05
C THR A 78 6.94 2.84 25.52
N GLY A 79 6.22 3.82 24.97
CA GLY A 79 5.97 3.95 23.55
C GLY A 79 5.00 2.90 22.99
N LYS A 80 4.26 2.21 23.87
CA LYS A 80 3.39 1.09 23.51
C LYS A 80 1.94 1.49 23.56
N THR A 81 1.18 0.92 22.65
CA THR A 81 -0.28 0.96 22.65
C THR A 81 -0.76 -0.29 23.38
N ILE A 82 -1.39 -0.10 24.54
CA ILE A 82 -1.86 -1.18 25.41
C ILE A 82 -3.39 -1.21 25.42
N SER A 83 -3.97 -2.40 25.58
CA SER A 83 -5.43 -2.53 25.72
C SER A 83 -5.92 -1.79 26.96
N VAL A 84 -7.10 -1.16 26.84
CA VAL A 84 -7.75 -0.49 27.98
C VAL A 84 -8.16 -1.51 29.06
N ASP A 85 -8.53 -2.73 28.65
CA ASP A 85 -8.72 -3.84 29.58
C ASP A 85 -7.36 -4.43 30.00
N GLU A 86 -6.97 -4.13 31.23
CA GLU A 86 -5.71 -4.59 31.84
C GLU A 86 -5.60 -6.13 31.95
N LYS A 87 -6.73 -6.85 31.84
CA LYS A 87 -6.77 -8.32 31.94
C LYS A 87 -6.45 -9.03 30.63
N THR A 88 -6.35 -8.28 29.53
CA THR A 88 -6.07 -8.83 28.22
C THR A 88 -4.83 -8.20 27.61
N HIS A 89 -4.06 -9.01 26.90
CA HIS A 89 -2.95 -8.51 26.08
C HIS A 89 -3.08 -9.06 24.66
N ILE A 90 -2.59 -8.29 23.70
CA ILE A 90 -2.71 -8.63 22.28
C ILE A 90 -1.45 -9.33 21.82
N VAL A 91 -1.64 -10.44 21.10
CA VAL A 91 -0.58 -11.21 20.45
C VAL A 91 -0.91 -11.42 18.99
N VAL A 92 0.14 -11.72 18.21
CA VAL A 92 0.02 -12.08 16.81
C VAL A 92 0.37 -13.56 16.66
N PRO A 93 -0.50 -14.38 16.04
CA PRO A 93 -0.20 -15.79 15.78
C PRO A 93 1.10 -15.98 14.99
N GLU A 94 1.87 -17.00 15.34
CA GLU A 94 3.09 -17.39 14.62
C GLU A 94 2.94 -18.75 13.92
N ASP A 95 1.72 -19.31 13.94
CA ASP A 95 1.34 -20.55 13.29
C ASP A 95 1.65 -20.53 11.78
N ARG A 96 1.84 -21.73 11.22
CA ARG A 96 2.26 -21.90 9.82
C ARG A 96 3.46 -21.00 9.48
N TYR A 97 4.43 -20.92 10.40
CA TYR A 97 5.63 -20.12 10.26
C TYR A 97 5.36 -18.62 10.04
N GLY A 98 4.29 -18.11 10.63
CA GLY A 98 3.79 -16.73 10.52
C GLY A 98 2.95 -16.46 9.29
N LEU A 99 2.75 -17.44 8.40
CA LEU A 99 1.86 -17.29 7.23
C LEU A 99 0.39 -17.25 7.66
N TYR A 100 0.01 -17.98 8.71
CA TYR A 100 -1.38 -17.99 9.18
C TYR A 100 -1.90 -16.59 9.51
N ALA A 101 -1.07 -15.74 10.13
CA ALA A 101 -1.46 -14.40 10.51
C ALA A 101 -1.74 -13.46 9.33
N ILE A 102 -1.31 -13.81 8.10
CA ILE A 102 -1.32 -12.91 6.94
C ILE A 102 -2.02 -13.51 5.70
N ASP A 103 -2.38 -14.79 5.76
CA ASP A 103 -2.95 -15.56 4.63
C ASP A 103 -4.40 -15.18 4.32
N SER A 104 -5.33 -15.64 5.16
CA SER A 104 -6.74 -15.27 5.16
C SER A 104 -7.07 -14.60 6.47
N LEU A 105 -7.63 -13.39 6.42
CA LEU A 105 -7.81 -12.56 7.61
C LEU A 105 -8.98 -13.04 8.50
N ASP A 106 -9.92 -13.82 7.95
CA ASP A 106 -11.01 -14.52 8.69
C ASP A 106 -11.21 -15.96 8.18
N PRO A 107 -10.44 -16.94 8.71
CA PRO A 107 -10.48 -18.33 8.26
C PRO A 107 -11.73 -19.11 8.72
N ASP A 108 -12.54 -18.56 9.63
CA ASP A 108 -13.75 -19.24 10.15
C ASP A 108 -14.99 -18.98 9.28
N MET A 109 -14.88 -18.18 8.23
CA MET A 109 -15.97 -17.97 7.28
C MET A 109 -16.10 -19.18 6.35
N ILE A 110 -17.16 -19.97 6.52
CA ILE A 110 -17.46 -21.19 5.74
C ILE A 110 -17.65 -20.90 4.24
N ILE A 111 -17.89 -19.64 3.87
CA ILE A 111 -17.90 -19.15 2.50
C ILE A 111 -16.66 -18.27 2.38
N CYS A 112 -15.57 -18.81 1.84
CA CYS A 112 -14.39 -18.00 1.54
C CYS A 112 -14.76 -17.08 0.38
N ASP A 113 -15.25 -15.89 0.70
CA ASP A 113 -15.40 -14.81 -0.27
C ASP A 113 -14.01 -14.19 -0.49
N ASP A 114 -13.71 -13.82 -1.75
CA ASP A 114 -12.42 -13.22 -2.15
C ASP A 114 -12.09 -11.96 -1.30
N SER A 115 -13.09 -11.39 -0.64
CA SER A 115 -13.03 -10.25 0.28
C SER A 115 -12.29 -10.49 1.61
N VAL A 116 -11.83 -11.69 1.93
CA VAL A 116 -11.13 -12.02 3.20
C VAL A 116 -9.68 -12.50 3.00
N CYS A 117 -9.36 -12.96 1.80
CA CYS A 117 -7.99 -13.33 1.41
C CYS A 117 -7.10 -12.09 1.29
N TYR A 118 -5.88 -12.19 1.82
CA TYR A 118 -4.90 -11.09 1.77
C TYR A 118 -3.62 -11.50 1.05
N TYR A 119 -2.74 -12.29 1.68
CA TYR A 119 -1.59 -12.89 0.95
C TYR A 119 -1.91 -14.25 0.33
N HIS A 120 -3.14 -14.76 0.46
CA HIS A 120 -3.50 -16.11 0.05
C HIS A 120 -3.06 -16.47 -1.36
N ASP A 121 -3.44 -15.66 -2.35
CA ASP A 121 -3.15 -15.93 -3.75
C ASP A 121 -1.64 -15.90 -4.02
N MET A 122 -0.92 -14.95 -3.39
CA MET A 122 0.54 -14.89 -3.47
C MET A 122 1.19 -16.14 -2.88
N ILE A 123 0.74 -16.60 -1.70
CA ILE A 123 1.26 -17.81 -1.06
C ILE A 123 1.01 -19.03 -1.96
N VAL A 124 -0.19 -19.15 -2.54
CA VAL A 124 -0.56 -20.23 -3.46
C VAL A 124 0.32 -20.22 -4.71
N GLU A 125 0.55 -19.06 -5.34
CA GLU A 125 1.43 -18.95 -6.50
C GLU A 125 2.88 -19.27 -6.16
N MET A 126 3.40 -18.78 -5.02
CA MET A 126 4.76 -19.11 -4.60
C MET A 126 4.95 -20.61 -4.38
N ILE A 127 3.98 -21.31 -3.80
CA ILE A 127 4.02 -22.78 -3.67
C ILE A 127 4.08 -23.45 -5.06
N LYS A 128 3.34 -22.93 -6.05
CA LYS A 128 3.42 -23.43 -7.44
C LYS A 128 4.79 -23.17 -8.08
N TRP A 129 5.48 -22.10 -7.69
CA TRP A 129 6.82 -21.76 -8.20
C TRP A 129 7.95 -22.60 -7.59
N GLY A 130 7.69 -23.44 -6.59
CA GLY A 130 8.74 -24.25 -5.96
C GLY A 130 8.92 -24.03 -4.45
N TYR A 131 8.25 -23.03 -3.88
CA TYR A 131 8.46 -22.64 -2.48
C TYR A 131 7.83 -23.63 -1.50
N GLN A 132 8.49 -23.82 -0.35
CA GLN A 132 8.05 -24.69 0.73
C GLN A 132 7.93 -23.90 2.03
N GLU A 133 6.74 -23.91 2.62
CA GLU A 133 6.48 -23.30 3.91
C GLU A 133 7.42 -23.83 5.00
N GLY A 134 7.95 -22.93 5.82
CA GLY A 134 8.85 -23.29 6.92
C GLY A 134 10.28 -23.66 6.48
N LYS A 135 10.57 -23.67 5.18
CA LYS A 135 11.93 -23.82 4.65
C LYS A 135 12.35 -22.69 3.73
N THR A 136 11.53 -22.31 2.77
CA THR A 136 11.80 -21.23 1.82
C THR A 136 10.69 -20.19 1.77
N LEU A 137 9.54 -20.42 2.41
CA LEU A 137 8.45 -19.44 2.50
C LEU A 137 7.99 -19.24 3.94
N PHE A 138 7.91 -17.98 4.36
CA PHE A 138 7.61 -17.57 5.73
C PHE A 138 6.78 -16.29 5.74
N GLY A 139 6.01 -16.09 6.82
CA GLY A 139 5.29 -14.84 7.07
C GLY A 139 5.76 -14.16 8.35
N PHE A 140 5.56 -12.86 8.43
CA PHE A 140 5.76 -12.06 9.64
C PHE A 140 4.58 -11.13 9.87
N GLY A 141 3.56 -11.62 10.60
CA GLY A 141 2.54 -10.75 11.16
C GLY A 141 3.08 -9.93 12.33
N TYR A 142 2.55 -8.72 12.52
CA TYR A 142 2.90 -7.84 13.64
C TYR A 142 1.68 -7.05 14.12
N ASP A 143 1.77 -6.49 15.34
CA ASP A 143 0.71 -5.64 15.86
C ASP A 143 0.77 -4.29 15.14
N PHE A 144 -0.03 -4.16 14.09
CA PHE A 144 -0.08 -2.99 13.22
C PHE A 144 -0.58 -1.72 13.93
N ARG A 145 -1.04 -1.79 15.18
CA ARG A 145 -1.40 -0.62 15.98
C ARG A 145 -0.17 0.11 16.49
N GLN A 146 0.93 -0.62 16.70
CA GLN A 146 2.18 -0.10 17.26
C GLN A 146 2.95 0.75 16.25
N SER A 147 3.90 1.54 16.76
CA SER A 147 4.85 2.28 15.93
C SER A 147 5.76 1.34 15.13
N ASN A 148 6.07 1.70 13.89
CA ASN A 148 7.01 0.98 13.03
C ASN A 148 8.45 0.96 13.58
N ARG A 149 8.78 1.80 14.57
CA ARG A 149 10.08 1.80 15.26
C ARG A 149 10.03 1.25 16.69
N LEU A 150 8.95 0.61 17.10
CA LEU A 150 8.85 0.01 18.43
C LEU A 150 9.89 -1.11 18.58
N SER A 151 10.74 -1.02 19.61
CA SER A 151 11.84 -1.98 19.85
C SER A 151 11.36 -3.42 19.90
N ASP A 152 10.27 -3.70 20.60
CA ASP A 152 9.71 -5.06 20.71
C ASP A 152 9.39 -5.69 19.34
N THR A 153 8.83 -4.90 18.43
CA THR A 153 8.50 -5.35 17.07
C THR A 153 9.76 -5.56 16.25
N LEU A 154 10.73 -4.63 16.33
CA LEU A 154 12.01 -4.73 15.62
C LEU A 154 12.85 -5.91 16.12
N ASP A 155 12.85 -6.18 17.43
CA ASP A 155 13.54 -7.32 18.04
C ASP A 155 12.89 -8.65 17.64
N ARG A 156 11.55 -8.70 17.55
CA ARG A 156 10.83 -9.85 16.98
C ARG A 156 11.17 -10.05 15.51
N PHE A 157 11.23 -8.98 14.72
CA PHE A 157 11.60 -9.04 13.32
C PHE A 157 13.03 -9.56 13.15
N SER A 158 13.99 -9.04 13.92
CA SER A 158 15.39 -9.51 13.94
C SER A 158 15.49 -11.02 14.23
N ARG A 159 14.80 -11.50 15.27
CA ARG A 159 14.73 -12.93 15.59
C ARG A 159 14.08 -13.75 14.48
N LYS A 160 13.05 -13.21 13.82
CA LYS A 160 12.42 -13.86 12.68
C LYS A 160 13.40 -14.02 11.53
N LEU A 161 14.15 -12.97 11.17
CA LEU A 161 15.18 -13.03 10.13
C LEU A 161 16.23 -14.10 10.42
N GLU A 162 16.74 -14.16 11.66
CA GLU A 162 17.69 -15.19 12.07
C GLU A 162 17.10 -16.60 11.97
N SER A 163 15.84 -16.78 12.39
CA SER A 163 15.15 -18.08 12.32
C SER A 163 14.99 -18.55 10.87
N VAL A 164 14.62 -17.64 9.96
CA VAL A 164 14.44 -17.91 8.53
C VAL A 164 15.77 -18.25 7.89
N TYR A 165 16.81 -17.44 8.15
CA TYR A 165 18.16 -17.66 7.65
C TYR A 165 18.68 -19.05 8.07
N THR A 166 18.46 -19.43 9.32
CA THR A 166 18.88 -20.75 9.86
C THR A 166 18.07 -21.89 9.23
N ALA A 167 16.74 -21.77 9.16
CA ALA A 167 15.86 -22.79 8.56
C ALA A 167 16.14 -23.00 7.07
N SER A 168 16.66 -21.98 6.39
CA SER A 168 16.96 -21.98 4.95
C SER A 168 18.39 -22.40 4.63
N GLY A 169 19.13 -22.95 5.61
CA GLY A 169 20.49 -23.43 5.41
C GLY A 169 21.53 -22.32 5.22
N GLY A 170 21.28 -21.12 5.77
CA GLY A 170 22.20 -19.99 5.69
C GLY A 170 22.09 -19.15 4.41
N LYS A 171 20.99 -19.27 3.67
CA LYS A 171 20.71 -18.40 2.53
C LYS A 171 20.14 -17.07 2.99
N LYS A 172 20.55 -15.99 2.34
CA LYS A 172 19.98 -14.65 2.56
C LYS A 172 18.53 -14.58 2.06
N ILE A 173 17.76 -13.67 2.64
CA ILE A 173 16.30 -13.61 2.54
C ILE A 173 15.85 -12.55 1.53
N ASN A 174 14.88 -12.88 0.70
CA ASN A 174 14.14 -11.94 -0.12
C ASN A 174 12.90 -11.46 0.66
N LEU A 175 12.86 -10.17 1.00
CA LEU A 175 11.72 -9.57 1.69
C LEU A 175 10.67 -9.13 0.68
N ILE A 176 9.40 -9.44 0.94
CA ILE A 176 8.27 -8.85 0.21
C ILE A 176 7.38 -8.17 1.24
N THR A 177 7.20 -6.87 1.09
CA THR A 177 6.42 -6.05 2.01
C THR A 177 5.26 -5.41 1.29
N HIS A 178 4.09 -5.35 1.92
CA HIS A 178 2.96 -4.59 1.40
C HIS A 178 2.64 -3.38 2.27
N SER A 179 2.33 -2.24 1.65
CA SER A 179 1.82 -1.04 2.31
C SER A 179 2.72 -0.62 3.49
N MET A 180 2.16 -0.42 4.69
CA MET A 180 2.91 -0.02 5.88
C MET A 180 4.01 -1.01 6.30
N GLY A 181 3.97 -2.28 5.87
CA GLY A 181 5.06 -3.22 6.09
C GLY A 181 6.38 -2.75 5.47
N GLY A 182 6.31 -1.96 4.38
CA GLY A 182 7.46 -1.32 3.79
C GLY A 182 8.08 -0.24 4.70
N LEU A 183 7.26 0.48 5.46
CA LEU A 183 7.73 1.46 6.45
C LEU A 183 8.39 0.76 7.64
N LEU A 184 7.80 -0.33 8.14
CA LEU A 184 8.41 -1.16 9.18
C LEU A 184 9.80 -1.64 8.78
N VAL A 185 9.93 -2.20 7.57
CA VAL A 185 11.21 -2.69 7.06
C VAL A 185 12.20 -1.56 6.84
N LYS A 186 11.76 -0.39 6.34
CA LYS A 186 12.62 0.79 6.18
C LYS A 186 13.11 1.34 7.52
N CYS A 187 12.27 1.36 8.54
CA CYS A 187 12.65 1.69 9.92
C CYS A 187 13.69 0.71 10.44
N PHE A 188 13.44 -0.60 10.30
CA PHE A 188 14.37 -1.64 10.72
C PHE A 188 15.73 -1.50 10.02
N MET A 189 15.74 -1.30 8.69
CA MET A 189 16.95 -1.08 7.91
C MET A 189 17.74 0.14 8.41
N SER A 190 17.06 1.24 8.77
CA SER A 190 17.72 2.44 9.26
C SER A 190 18.31 2.29 10.66
N LEU A 191 17.67 1.49 11.53
CA LEU A 191 18.05 1.35 12.94
C LEU A 191 18.97 0.15 13.20
N HIS A 192 18.88 -0.89 12.37
CA HIS A 192 19.59 -2.17 12.48
C HIS A 192 20.22 -2.57 11.14
N SER A 193 20.93 -1.62 10.51
CA SER A 193 21.49 -1.78 9.16
C SER A 193 22.45 -2.96 9.03
N ASP A 194 23.25 -3.25 10.06
CA ASP A 194 24.16 -4.40 10.12
C ASP A 194 23.42 -5.74 10.09
N VAL A 195 22.32 -5.84 10.85
CA VAL A 195 21.45 -7.03 10.87
C VAL A 195 20.73 -7.18 9.53
N PHE A 196 20.24 -6.08 8.97
CA PHE A 196 19.56 -6.05 7.68
C PHE A 196 20.51 -6.52 6.56
N GLU A 197 21.71 -5.95 6.47
CA GLU A 197 22.72 -6.35 5.48
C GLU A 197 23.16 -7.82 5.65
N LYS A 198 23.24 -8.30 6.89
CA LYS A 198 23.62 -9.69 7.17
C LYS A 198 22.62 -10.69 6.60
N TYR A 199 21.32 -10.46 6.81
CA TYR A 199 20.28 -11.45 6.51
C TYR A 199 19.56 -11.24 5.19
N ILE A 200 19.50 -10.01 4.66
CA ILE A 200 18.67 -9.69 3.49
C ILE A 200 19.50 -9.73 2.20
N ASN A 201 18.92 -10.34 1.16
CA ASN A 201 19.44 -10.38 -0.22
C ASN A 201 18.77 -9.31 -1.09
N SER A 202 17.44 -9.29 -1.06
CA SER A 202 16.64 -8.31 -1.77
C SER A 202 15.40 -7.90 -0.99
N TRP A 203 14.86 -6.74 -1.30
CA TRP A 203 13.61 -6.23 -0.74
C TRP A 203 12.72 -5.70 -1.87
N ILE A 204 11.53 -6.28 -1.98
CA ILE A 204 10.45 -5.87 -2.87
C ILE A 204 9.39 -5.17 -2.03
N ALA A 205 9.22 -3.86 -2.22
CA ALA A 205 8.14 -3.09 -1.63
C ALA A 205 6.95 -2.99 -2.59
N ILE A 206 5.76 -3.29 -2.10
CA ILE A 206 4.50 -3.21 -2.86
C ILE A 206 3.61 -2.17 -2.20
N ALA A 207 3.21 -1.15 -2.95
CA ALA A 207 2.29 -0.08 -2.53
C ALA A 207 2.68 0.61 -1.20
N ALA A 208 3.98 0.76 -0.93
CA ALA A 208 4.45 1.32 0.34
C ALA A 208 4.28 2.86 0.39
N PRO A 209 3.59 3.42 1.39
CA PRO A 209 3.34 4.87 1.49
C PRO A 209 4.55 5.60 2.08
N PHE A 210 5.66 5.71 1.35
CA PHE A 210 6.92 6.27 1.87
C PHE A 210 6.82 7.71 2.39
N GLN A 211 5.87 8.50 1.89
CA GLN A 211 5.59 9.87 2.36
C GLN A 211 4.21 10.01 3.02
N GLY A 212 3.52 8.89 3.28
CA GLY A 212 2.19 8.83 3.87
C GLY A 212 1.05 8.78 2.85
N ALA A 213 -0.17 8.72 3.36
CA ALA A 213 -1.43 8.63 2.62
C ALA A 213 -2.37 9.77 3.06
N PRO A 214 -2.11 11.02 2.62
CA PRO A 214 -2.58 12.24 3.27
C PRO A 214 -4.11 12.33 3.44
N GLY A 215 -4.86 12.16 2.35
CA GLY A 215 -6.31 12.37 2.37
C GLY A 215 -7.03 11.29 3.17
N TYR A 216 -6.68 10.02 2.92
CA TYR A 216 -7.29 8.88 3.59
C TYR A 216 -7.04 8.90 5.10
N ILE A 217 -5.81 9.17 5.54
CA ILE A 217 -5.44 9.19 6.96
C ILE A 217 -6.03 10.40 7.70
N THR A 218 -6.05 11.58 7.06
CA THR A 218 -6.68 12.77 7.63
C THR A 218 -8.17 12.53 7.90
N SER A 219 -8.87 11.94 6.92
CA SER A 219 -10.28 11.58 7.07
C SER A 219 -10.49 10.49 8.12
N SER A 220 -9.58 9.52 8.22
CA SER A 220 -9.67 8.42 9.18
C SER A 220 -9.55 8.91 10.64
N LEU A 221 -8.68 9.90 10.92
CA LEU A 221 -8.58 10.53 12.24
C LEU A 221 -9.84 11.34 12.61
N LEU A 222 -10.50 11.97 11.63
CA LEU A 222 -11.67 12.83 11.87
C LEU A 222 -13.00 12.07 11.86
N ASN A 223 -13.18 11.08 10.99
CA ASN A 223 -14.48 10.41 10.76
C ASN A 223 -14.43 8.90 10.99
N GLY A 224 -13.25 8.35 11.29
CA GLY A 224 -13.01 6.92 11.27
C GLY A 224 -12.93 6.34 9.87
N MET A 225 -12.68 5.04 9.81
CA MET A 225 -12.62 4.27 8.57
C MET A 225 -13.48 3.01 8.70
N SER A 226 -13.97 2.52 7.56
CA SER A 226 -14.55 1.19 7.46
C SER A 226 -13.93 0.50 6.27
N PHE A 227 -13.61 -0.78 6.43
CA PHE A 227 -12.97 -1.59 5.40
C PHE A 227 -14.00 -2.25 4.45
N VAL A 228 -15.30 -2.03 4.69
CA VAL A 228 -16.41 -2.55 3.87
C VAL A 228 -17.44 -1.43 3.70
N GLU A 229 -17.85 -1.19 2.47
CA GLU A 229 -18.89 -0.21 2.15
C GLU A 229 -20.25 -0.88 1.93
N GLY A 230 -21.35 -0.17 2.19
CA GLY A 230 -22.70 -0.68 1.98
C GLY A 230 -23.31 -1.39 3.20
N TRP A 231 -24.38 -2.16 2.97
CA TRP A 231 -25.18 -2.79 4.05
C TRP A 231 -24.38 -3.81 4.87
N GLU A 232 -23.35 -4.40 4.26
CA GLU A 232 -22.44 -5.37 4.87
C GLU A 232 -21.59 -4.75 5.98
N SER A 233 -21.33 -3.43 5.94
CA SER A 233 -20.55 -2.70 6.95
C SER A 233 -21.16 -2.82 8.36
N ASN A 234 -22.45 -3.14 8.48
CA ASN A 234 -23.14 -3.35 9.77
C ASN A 234 -22.67 -4.61 10.50
N PHE A 235 -22.05 -5.56 9.80
CA PHE A 235 -21.45 -6.75 10.39
C PHE A 235 -19.98 -6.54 10.79
N PHE A 236 -19.38 -5.42 10.38
CA PHE A 236 -18.00 -5.07 10.68
C PHE A 236 -17.90 -4.00 11.78
N ILE A 237 -16.67 -3.66 12.17
CA ILE A 237 -16.40 -2.63 13.18
C ILE A 237 -16.92 -1.28 12.67
N SER A 238 -17.68 -0.58 13.51
CA SER A 238 -18.24 0.72 13.13
C SER A 238 -17.13 1.75 12.91
N LYS A 239 -17.36 2.71 12.00
CA LYS A 239 -16.41 3.81 11.75
C LYS A 239 -16.02 4.53 13.04
N TRP A 240 -16.98 4.71 13.94
CA TRP A 240 -16.77 5.39 15.22
C TRP A 240 -15.91 4.58 16.20
N SER A 241 -16.21 3.28 16.38
CA SER A 241 -15.36 2.39 17.20
C SER A 241 -13.93 2.37 16.64
N MET A 242 -13.79 2.26 15.32
CA MET A 242 -12.49 2.25 14.65
C MET A 242 -11.75 3.57 14.88
N GLN A 243 -12.38 4.72 14.65
CA GLN A 243 -11.77 6.04 14.88
C GLN A 243 -11.10 6.14 16.25
N GLN A 244 -11.79 5.66 17.29
CA GLN A 244 -11.31 5.74 18.66
C GLN A 244 -10.05 4.90 18.86
N LEU A 245 -9.97 3.72 18.23
CA LEU A 245 -8.74 2.95 18.19
C LEU A 245 -7.63 3.73 17.47
N LEU A 246 -7.92 4.29 16.29
CA LEU A 246 -6.93 4.98 15.45
C LEU A 246 -6.28 6.18 16.16
N LEU A 247 -7.03 6.90 17.01
CA LEU A 247 -6.51 8.04 17.78
C LEU A 247 -5.40 7.65 18.75
N GLU A 248 -5.35 6.39 19.17
CA GLU A 248 -4.34 5.83 20.07
C GLU A 248 -3.40 4.84 19.36
N CYS A 249 -3.41 4.79 18.02
CA CYS A 249 -2.53 3.93 17.22
C CYS A 249 -1.38 4.73 16.58
N PRO A 250 -0.12 4.57 17.05
CA PRO A 250 1.03 5.22 16.44
C PRO A 250 1.21 5.00 14.94
N SER A 251 0.86 3.83 14.44
CA SER A 251 0.92 3.52 13.01
C SER A 251 0.15 4.50 12.13
N ILE A 252 -1.03 4.94 12.57
CA ILE A 252 -1.86 5.89 11.81
C ILE A 252 -1.20 7.25 11.71
N TYR A 253 -0.55 7.70 12.78
CA TYR A 253 0.16 8.98 12.77
C TYR A 253 1.39 8.92 11.88
N GLU A 254 2.04 7.76 11.77
CA GLU A 254 3.18 7.53 10.88
C GLU A 254 2.79 7.49 9.40
N LEU A 255 1.49 7.35 9.08
CA LEU A 255 0.95 7.43 7.72
C LEU A 255 0.43 8.83 7.35
N LEU A 256 0.50 9.81 8.26
CA LEU A 256 0.20 11.21 7.94
C LEU A 256 1.14 11.74 6.86
N ALA A 257 0.67 12.74 6.11
CA ALA A 257 1.46 13.44 5.12
C ALA A 257 2.79 13.92 5.74
N ASN A 258 3.91 13.58 5.10
CA ASN A 258 5.19 14.14 5.52
C ASN A 258 5.23 15.64 5.20
N SER A 259 5.28 16.49 6.24
CA SER A 259 5.31 17.94 6.07
C SER A 259 6.66 18.50 5.62
N THR A 260 7.73 17.68 5.69
CA THR A 260 9.06 18.04 5.20
C THR A 260 9.31 17.61 3.76
N PHE A 261 8.43 16.79 3.21
CA PHE A 261 8.48 16.34 1.82
C PHE A 261 7.94 17.43 0.90
N GLN A 262 8.62 17.65 -0.22
CA GLN A 262 8.22 18.62 -1.24
C GLN A 262 7.27 17.93 -2.21
N TRP A 263 5.97 17.97 -1.88
CA TRP A 263 4.93 17.45 -2.75
C TRP A 263 4.80 18.30 -4.03
N GLU A 264 4.59 17.66 -5.18
CA GLU A 264 4.26 18.33 -6.45
C GLU A 264 2.99 19.17 -6.30
N ASP A 265 1.95 18.53 -5.78
CA ASP A 265 0.74 19.18 -5.29
C ASP A 265 0.67 18.99 -3.78
N THR A 266 0.60 20.08 -3.01
CA THR A 266 0.53 19.97 -1.54
C THR A 266 -0.83 19.39 -1.10
N PRO A 267 -0.86 18.35 -0.25
CA PRO A 267 -2.11 17.88 0.33
C PRO A 267 -2.65 18.86 1.36
N TYR A 268 -3.94 19.17 1.26
CA TYR A 268 -4.62 20.11 2.15
C TYR A 268 -5.73 19.45 2.97
N LEU A 269 -6.00 20.01 4.14
CA LEU A 269 -7.31 19.94 4.78
C LEU A 269 -8.07 21.21 4.41
N GLN A 270 -9.17 21.07 3.68
CA GLN A 270 -10.01 22.18 3.25
C GLN A 270 -11.31 22.19 4.04
N ILE A 271 -11.73 23.36 4.53
CA ILE A 271 -12.95 23.49 5.30
C ILE A 271 -13.71 24.73 4.82
N TRP A 272 -14.96 24.54 4.37
CA TRP A 272 -15.88 25.65 4.19
C TRP A 272 -16.33 26.15 5.56
N ARG A 273 -15.89 27.34 5.97
CA ARG A 273 -16.16 27.92 7.29
C ARG A 273 -17.24 28.98 7.21
N GLU A 274 -18.13 28.96 8.19
CA GLU A 274 -19.14 29.99 8.35
C GLU A 274 -18.51 31.25 8.94
N LYS A 275 -18.61 32.37 8.23
CA LYS A 275 -18.20 33.70 8.69
C LYS A 275 -19.39 34.63 8.81
N LEU A 276 -19.47 35.32 9.93
CA LEU A 276 -20.41 36.42 10.15
C LEU A 276 -19.73 37.71 9.73
N ASP A 277 -20.35 38.45 8.80
CA ASP A 277 -19.92 39.81 8.50
C ASP A 277 -20.29 40.79 9.64
N SER A 278 -19.83 42.03 9.52
CA SER A 278 -20.11 43.12 10.48
C SER A 278 -21.60 43.39 10.69
N ASN A 279 -22.44 42.94 9.75
CA ASN A 279 -23.89 43.13 9.72
C ASN A 279 -24.65 41.86 10.17
N GLY A 280 -23.95 40.81 10.60
CA GLY A 280 -24.54 39.54 11.02
C GLY A 280 -25.00 38.64 9.87
N LYS A 281 -24.64 38.96 8.62
CA LYS A 281 -24.91 38.09 7.46
C LYS A 281 -23.91 36.94 7.45
N LYS A 282 -24.44 35.73 7.31
CA LYS A 282 -23.64 34.52 7.16
C LYS A 282 -23.09 34.44 5.74
N SER A 283 -21.80 34.14 5.64
CA SER A 283 -21.08 33.87 4.40
C SER A 283 -20.24 32.60 4.57
N ALA A 284 -19.99 31.89 3.49
CA ALA A 284 -19.12 30.72 3.48
C ALA A 284 -17.77 31.11 2.88
N MET A 285 -16.67 30.71 3.52
CA MET A 285 -15.32 30.90 2.99
C MET A 285 -14.56 29.57 3.04
N LEU A 286 -13.95 29.18 1.93
CA LEU A 286 -13.08 28.01 1.90
C LEU A 286 -11.73 28.36 2.52
N GLU A 287 -11.37 27.68 3.60
CA GLU A 287 -10.05 27.76 4.24
C GLU A 287 -9.28 26.49 3.87
N SER A 288 -8.01 26.63 3.47
CA SER A 288 -7.12 25.51 3.12
C SER A 288 -5.94 25.50 4.07
N TYR A 289 -5.67 24.34 4.66
CA TYR A 289 -4.65 24.14 5.69
C TYR A 289 -3.63 23.11 5.21
N GLU A 290 -2.35 23.48 5.18
CA GLU A 290 -1.23 22.57 4.91
C GLU A 290 -1.08 21.50 6.00
N PRO A 291 -0.31 20.42 5.81
CA PRO A 291 -0.27 19.29 6.75
C PRO A 291 -0.03 19.66 8.23
N ASP A 292 0.94 20.53 8.52
CA ASP A 292 1.23 20.97 9.89
C ASP A 292 0.11 21.88 10.48
N GLU A 293 -0.63 22.60 9.63
CA GLU A 293 -1.78 23.40 10.05
C GLU A 293 -3.04 22.54 10.20
N ALA A 294 -3.22 21.55 9.33
CA ALA A 294 -4.30 20.57 9.39
C ALA A 294 -4.30 19.82 10.72
N ILE A 295 -3.12 19.42 11.22
CA ILE A 295 -2.96 18.84 12.56
C ILE A 295 -3.54 19.76 13.66
N LYS A 296 -3.31 21.08 13.57
CA LYS A 296 -3.85 22.03 14.55
C LYS A 296 -5.37 22.06 14.49
N MET A 297 -5.96 21.95 13.30
CA MET A 297 -7.41 21.91 13.11
C MET A 297 -8.02 20.60 13.61
N ILE A 298 -7.39 19.46 13.32
CA ILE A 298 -7.79 18.14 13.82
C ILE A 298 -7.76 18.14 15.36
N ARG A 299 -6.70 18.66 15.97
CA ARG A 299 -6.60 18.80 17.44
C ARG A 299 -7.73 19.64 18.02
N GLN A 300 -8.10 20.74 17.37
CA GLN A 300 -9.21 21.58 17.83
C GLN A 300 -10.56 20.86 17.68
N ALA A 301 -10.77 20.14 16.58
CA ALA A 301 -11.98 19.36 16.33
C ALA A 301 -12.17 18.25 17.39
N LEU A 302 -11.08 17.59 17.78
CA LEU A 302 -11.06 16.50 18.77
C LEU A 302 -10.94 16.97 20.23
N SER A 303 -10.84 18.28 20.49
CA SER A 303 -10.57 18.81 21.84
C SER A 303 -11.60 18.44 22.91
N LYS A 304 -12.83 18.13 22.50
CA LYS A 304 -13.93 17.69 23.38
C LYS A 304 -14.38 16.25 23.08
N HIS A 305 -13.58 15.51 22.32
CA HIS A 305 -13.90 14.13 21.99
C HIS A 305 -13.69 13.25 23.21
N GLU A 306 -14.67 12.39 23.47
CA GLU A 306 -14.67 11.46 24.61
C GLU A 306 -15.33 10.15 24.20
N ILE A 307 -14.94 9.09 24.87
CA ILE A 307 -15.54 7.76 24.74
C ILE A 307 -16.20 7.36 26.05
N ILE A 308 -17.22 6.51 25.97
CA ILE A 308 -17.92 5.98 27.16
C ILE A 308 -17.59 4.48 27.23
N SER A 309 -16.86 4.08 28.28
CA SER A 309 -16.53 2.68 28.57
C SER A 309 -16.95 2.35 30.00
N ASP A 310 -17.78 1.33 30.21
CA ASP A 310 -18.34 0.94 31.51
C ASP A 310 -18.99 2.11 32.31
N GLY A 311 -19.60 3.04 31.60
CA GLY A 311 -20.20 4.25 32.18
C GLY A 311 -19.22 5.35 32.56
N MET A 312 -17.92 5.17 32.31
CA MET A 312 -16.88 6.17 32.51
C MET A 312 -16.64 6.97 31.22
N HIS A 313 -16.64 8.30 31.33
CA HIS A 313 -16.25 9.21 30.26
C HIS A 313 -14.72 9.32 30.22
N ILE A 314 -14.12 8.88 29.12
CA ILE A 314 -12.67 8.92 28.91
C ILE A 314 -12.39 9.93 27.80
N PRO A 315 -11.70 11.05 28.10
CA PRO A 315 -11.28 12.00 27.08
C PRO A 315 -10.35 11.33 26.06
N LEU A 316 -10.60 11.56 24.78
CA LEU A 316 -9.83 11.00 23.67
C LEU A 316 -9.44 12.10 22.67
N PRO A 317 -8.63 13.10 23.09
CA PRO A 317 -8.14 14.12 22.19
C PRO A 317 -7.11 13.55 21.20
N LEU A 318 -6.70 14.34 20.21
CA LEU A 318 -5.54 14.00 19.38
C LEU A 318 -4.30 13.83 20.27
N ASN A 319 -3.65 12.66 20.17
CA ASN A 319 -2.53 12.31 21.03
C ASN A 319 -1.21 12.94 20.52
N MET A 320 -0.74 13.96 21.24
CA MET A 320 0.44 14.73 20.84
C MET A 320 1.76 14.01 21.07
N ASP A 321 1.82 13.03 21.98
CA ASP A 321 3.02 12.22 22.20
C ASP A 321 3.19 11.24 21.05
N ILE A 322 2.10 10.63 20.58
CA ILE A 322 2.11 9.80 19.36
C ILE A 322 2.55 10.62 18.15
N LEU A 323 2.02 11.84 17.99
CA LEU A 323 2.42 12.70 16.87
C LEU A 323 3.93 13.03 16.90
N ARG A 324 4.49 13.27 18.09
CA ARG A 324 5.94 13.47 18.24
C ARG A 324 6.70 12.21 17.82
N TRP A 325 6.22 11.05 18.26
CA TRP A 325 6.80 9.77 17.88
C TRP A 325 6.80 9.56 16.37
N ALA A 326 5.70 9.87 15.70
CA ALA A 326 5.57 9.75 14.25
C ALA A 326 6.53 10.69 13.49
N LYS A 327 6.71 11.93 13.95
CA LYS A 327 7.71 12.86 13.37
C LYS A 327 9.14 12.33 13.51
N GLU A 328 9.48 11.77 14.67
CA GLU A 328 10.78 11.11 14.87
C GLU A 328 10.94 9.88 13.94
N THR A 329 9.87 9.11 13.72
CA THR A 329 9.87 7.99 12.77
C THR A 329 10.10 8.48 11.33
N GLN A 330 9.46 9.58 10.91
CA GLN A 330 9.68 10.19 9.60
C GLN A 330 11.15 10.62 9.41
N ASP A 331 11.77 11.22 10.43
CA ASP A 331 13.19 11.56 10.40
C ASP A 331 14.11 10.34 10.21
N ILE A 332 13.77 9.20 10.81
CA ILE A 332 14.48 7.94 10.63
C ILE A 332 14.32 7.44 9.19
N LEU A 333 13.08 7.42 8.68
CA LEU A 333 12.78 6.99 7.32
C LEU A 333 13.51 7.85 6.26
N CYS A 334 13.58 9.16 6.46
CA CYS A 334 14.29 10.08 5.56
C CYS A 334 15.81 9.85 5.54
N LYS A 335 16.39 9.36 6.64
CA LYS A 335 17.84 9.09 6.76
C LYS A 335 18.24 7.68 6.34
N ALA A 336 17.26 6.81 6.09
CA ALA A 336 17.49 5.42 5.76
C ALA A 336 18.33 5.28 4.48
N LYS A 337 19.34 4.41 4.52
CA LYS A 337 20.21 4.11 3.38
C LYS A 337 20.22 2.61 3.14
N LEU A 338 19.97 2.21 1.90
CA LEU A 338 20.06 0.83 1.48
C LEU A 338 21.53 0.39 1.47
N PRO A 339 21.89 -0.73 2.14
CA PRO A 339 23.23 -1.31 2.00
C PRO A 339 23.53 -1.70 0.55
N GLU A 340 24.76 -1.47 0.08
CA GLU A 340 25.14 -1.71 -1.33
C GLU A 340 24.98 -3.18 -1.77
N SER A 341 25.04 -4.10 -0.81
CA SER A 341 24.90 -5.54 -1.05
C SER A 341 23.45 -6.01 -1.19
N VAL A 342 22.46 -5.15 -0.93
CA VAL A 342 21.03 -5.48 -0.97
C VAL A 342 20.36 -4.85 -2.17
N LYS A 343 19.61 -5.64 -2.93
CA LYS A 343 18.80 -5.14 -4.06
C LYS A 343 17.46 -4.63 -3.57
N PHE A 344 17.00 -3.49 -4.07
CA PHE A 344 15.67 -2.95 -3.76
C PHE A 344 14.83 -2.84 -5.02
N TYR A 345 13.56 -3.23 -4.92
CA TYR A 345 12.56 -3.13 -5.97
C TYR A 345 11.29 -2.50 -5.41
N ASN A 346 10.59 -1.73 -6.24
CA ASN A 346 9.36 -1.05 -5.86
C ASN A 346 8.26 -1.33 -6.87
N ILE A 347 7.09 -1.75 -6.39
CA ILE A 347 5.86 -1.89 -7.15
C ILE A 347 4.86 -0.91 -6.53
N TYR A 348 4.28 -0.02 -7.33
CA TYR A 348 3.29 0.96 -6.87
C TYR A 348 2.03 0.89 -7.72
N GLY A 349 0.87 1.14 -7.12
CA GLY A 349 -0.38 1.12 -7.87
C GLY A 349 -0.65 2.45 -8.59
N THR A 350 -1.31 2.38 -9.73
CA THR A 350 -1.69 3.51 -10.59
C THR A 350 -3.15 3.38 -11.05
N ASP A 351 -3.70 4.43 -11.66
CA ASP A 351 -5.00 4.46 -12.33
C ASP A 351 -6.24 4.39 -11.43
N TYR A 352 -6.06 4.64 -10.13
CA TYR A 352 -7.16 4.80 -9.16
C TYR A 352 -7.18 6.20 -8.55
N ASP A 353 -8.38 6.77 -8.49
CA ASP A 353 -8.65 8.05 -7.83
C ASP A 353 -8.28 7.95 -6.33
N THR A 354 -7.14 8.53 -5.96
CA THR A 354 -6.56 8.40 -4.63
C THR A 354 -6.72 9.66 -3.81
N ALA A 355 -7.36 9.54 -2.65
CA ALA A 355 -7.67 10.68 -1.78
C ALA A 355 -6.40 11.43 -1.33
N HIS A 356 -6.21 12.63 -1.88
CA HIS A 356 -5.03 13.45 -1.63
C HIS A 356 -5.33 14.63 -0.70
N THR A 357 -6.40 15.36 -0.99
CA THR A 357 -6.90 16.48 -0.17
C THR A 357 -8.31 16.19 0.30
N VAL A 358 -8.61 16.50 1.57
CA VAL A 358 -9.96 16.31 2.14
C VAL A 358 -10.64 17.66 2.30
N ARG A 359 -11.88 17.76 1.83
CA ARG A 359 -12.71 18.97 1.91
C ARG A 359 -13.99 18.72 2.71
N TYR A 360 -14.23 19.53 3.72
CA TYR A 360 -15.45 19.47 4.54
C TYR A 360 -16.38 20.66 4.29
N GLY A 361 -17.70 20.37 4.29
CA GLY A 361 -18.75 21.35 4.05
C GLY A 361 -18.87 21.78 2.59
N SER A 362 -19.73 22.76 2.35
CA SER A 362 -19.92 23.40 1.03
C SER A 362 -20.26 24.87 1.20
N GLU A 363 -20.31 25.63 0.10
CA GLU A 363 -20.76 27.01 0.11
C GLU A 363 -22.19 27.16 0.68
N HIS A 364 -23.07 26.18 0.41
CA HIS A 364 -24.45 26.18 0.89
C HIS A 364 -24.59 25.60 2.31
N ASN A 365 -23.65 24.78 2.75
CA ASN A 365 -23.64 24.17 4.08
C ASN A 365 -22.24 24.27 4.72
N PRO A 366 -21.84 25.47 5.18
CA PRO A 366 -20.54 25.68 5.80
C PRO A 366 -20.48 25.16 7.24
N ILE A 367 -19.28 24.82 7.67
CA ILE A 367 -18.94 24.33 9.01
C ILE A 367 -18.85 25.49 10.00
N SER A 368 -19.85 25.62 10.88
CA SER A 368 -19.83 26.61 11.97
C SER A 368 -18.85 26.22 13.09
N SER A 369 -18.87 24.96 13.52
CA SER A 369 -18.04 24.46 14.63
C SER A 369 -17.08 23.36 14.15
N LEU A 370 -15.80 23.43 14.51
CA LEU A 370 -14.82 22.41 14.12
C LEU A 370 -15.15 21.02 14.67
N SER A 371 -15.82 20.93 15.83
CA SER A 371 -16.31 19.63 16.35
C SER A 371 -17.32 18.93 15.42
N SER A 372 -18.00 19.69 14.53
CA SER A 372 -18.90 19.08 13.55
C SER A 372 -18.18 18.36 12.41
N LEU A 373 -16.88 18.59 12.25
CA LEU A 373 -16.06 17.83 11.28
C LEU A 373 -16.13 16.33 11.55
N LEU A 374 -16.26 15.92 12.83
CA LEU A 374 -16.31 14.51 13.21
C LEU A 374 -17.52 13.77 12.63
N TYR A 375 -18.61 14.50 12.40
CA TYR A 375 -19.89 13.96 11.94
C TYR A 375 -20.22 14.36 10.50
N THR A 376 -19.34 15.13 9.85
CA THR A 376 -19.55 15.58 8.47
C THR A 376 -18.76 14.69 7.52
N GLN A 377 -19.40 14.21 6.46
CA GLN A 377 -18.72 13.47 5.41
C GLN A 377 -17.76 14.39 4.63
N GLY A 378 -16.50 13.98 4.52
CA GLY A 378 -15.51 14.65 3.69
C GLY A 378 -15.69 14.33 2.20
N ASN A 379 -15.44 15.31 1.35
CA ASN A 379 -15.26 15.13 -0.09
C ASN A 379 -13.77 15.08 -0.39
N TYR A 380 -13.36 14.20 -1.31
CA TYR A 380 -11.95 14.03 -1.67
C TYR A 380 -11.62 14.75 -2.96
N ILE A 381 -10.46 15.38 -3.00
CA ILE A 381 -9.78 15.75 -4.24
C ILE A 381 -8.72 14.69 -4.43
N CYS A 382 -8.84 13.97 -5.54
CA CYS A 382 -8.02 12.81 -5.82
C CYS A 382 -6.87 13.12 -6.78
N VAL A 383 -5.79 12.38 -6.64
CA VAL A 383 -4.66 12.29 -7.58
C VAL A 383 -4.50 10.83 -8.00
N ASP A 384 -3.59 10.57 -8.93
CA ASP A 384 -3.27 9.21 -9.35
C ASP A 384 -2.61 8.40 -8.22
N GLY A 385 -2.92 7.11 -8.16
CA GLY A 385 -2.45 6.18 -7.13
C GLY A 385 -3.24 4.88 -7.15
N ASP A 386 -3.29 4.20 -6.01
CA ASP A 386 -3.94 2.91 -5.83
C ASP A 386 -5.27 2.97 -5.06
N GLY A 387 -5.84 4.17 -4.91
CA GLY A 387 -7.03 4.45 -4.12
C GLY A 387 -6.75 4.74 -2.64
N SER A 388 -5.56 4.40 -2.12
CA SER A 388 -5.13 4.72 -0.76
C SER A 388 -3.87 5.59 -0.72
N VAL A 389 -2.85 5.22 -1.50
CA VAL A 389 -1.51 5.81 -1.53
C VAL A 389 -1.28 6.51 -2.87
N PRO A 390 -1.00 7.83 -2.88
CA PRO A 390 -0.65 8.53 -4.10
C PRO A 390 0.61 7.96 -4.75
N VAL A 391 0.67 7.92 -6.09
CA VAL A 391 1.86 7.49 -6.85
C VAL A 391 3.12 8.22 -6.37
N GLU A 392 3.02 9.53 -6.16
CA GLU A 392 4.13 10.36 -5.68
C GLU A 392 4.70 9.85 -4.35
N SER A 393 3.84 9.53 -3.39
CA SER A 393 4.24 8.98 -2.08
C SER A 393 4.89 7.60 -2.23
N ALA A 394 4.33 6.74 -3.08
CA ALA A 394 4.84 5.39 -3.30
C ALA A 394 6.19 5.36 -4.04
N LYS A 395 6.47 6.35 -4.90
CA LYS A 395 7.75 6.47 -5.62
C LYS A 395 8.83 7.19 -4.81
N ALA A 396 8.44 8.01 -3.82
CA ALA A 396 9.35 8.81 -3.00
C ALA A 396 10.06 7.98 -1.90
N ASP A 397 10.57 6.80 -2.26
CA ASP A 397 11.26 5.87 -1.37
C ASP A 397 12.65 6.37 -0.93
N GLY A 398 13.31 7.20 -1.74
CA GLY A 398 14.64 7.75 -1.45
C GLY A 398 15.79 6.73 -1.51
N LEU A 399 15.55 5.54 -2.07
CA LEU A 399 16.49 4.44 -2.20
C LEU A 399 16.96 4.25 -3.65
N ASN A 400 18.08 3.58 -3.82
CA ASN A 400 18.58 3.21 -5.15
C ASN A 400 17.90 1.91 -5.60
N ALA A 401 16.71 2.00 -6.16
CA ALA A 401 15.96 0.85 -6.66
C ALA A 401 16.58 0.32 -7.97
N VAL A 402 16.60 -1.01 -8.10
CA VAL A 402 16.92 -1.70 -9.35
C VAL A 402 15.80 -1.48 -10.38
N ALA A 403 14.55 -1.50 -9.91
CA ALA A 403 13.37 -1.22 -10.74
C ALA A 403 12.25 -0.58 -9.90
N ARG A 404 11.45 0.25 -10.56
CA ARG A 404 10.16 0.75 -10.06
C ARG A 404 9.11 0.49 -11.13
N VAL A 405 8.06 -0.26 -10.80
CA VAL A 405 7.02 -0.67 -11.75
C VAL A 405 5.67 -0.17 -11.26
N GLY A 406 4.96 0.57 -12.12
CA GLY A 406 3.57 0.97 -11.89
C GLY A 406 2.62 -0.13 -12.35
N VAL A 407 1.64 -0.49 -11.54
CA VAL A 407 0.62 -1.50 -11.88
C VAL A 407 -0.76 -0.91 -11.66
N ALA A 408 -1.63 -1.01 -12.66
CA ALA A 408 -3.01 -0.54 -12.58
C ALA A 408 -3.87 -1.44 -11.68
N ALA A 409 -3.71 -1.32 -10.37
CA ALA A 409 -4.41 -2.10 -9.34
C ALA A 409 -4.73 -1.25 -8.11
N ASP A 410 -5.86 -1.55 -7.46
CA ASP A 410 -6.20 -0.91 -6.19
C ASP A 410 -5.26 -1.40 -5.07
N HIS A 411 -5.19 -0.63 -3.98
CA HIS A 411 -4.24 -0.84 -2.89
C HIS A 411 -4.29 -2.24 -2.29
N ARG A 412 -5.46 -2.86 -2.23
CA ARG A 412 -5.60 -4.22 -1.70
C ARG A 412 -5.42 -5.25 -2.80
N GLY A 413 -6.03 -5.02 -3.97
CA GLY A 413 -6.00 -5.92 -5.11
C GLY A 413 -4.60 -6.15 -5.68
N ILE A 414 -3.67 -5.20 -5.52
CA ILE A 414 -2.29 -5.30 -6.01
C ILE A 414 -1.51 -6.51 -5.45
N VAL A 415 -1.86 -7.00 -4.25
CA VAL A 415 -1.23 -8.19 -3.64
C VAL A 415 -1.73 -9.49 -4.27
N CYS A 416 -2.89 -9.47 -4.93
CA CYS A 416 -3.51 -10.59 -5.64
C CYS A 416 -3.37 -10.49 -7.16
N ASP A 417 -2.70 -9.44 -7.67
CA ASP A 417 -2.64 -9.15 -9.09
C ASP A 417 -1.71 -10.11 -9.85
N ARG A 418 -2.19 -10.64 -10.98
CA ARG A 418 -1.45 -11.62 -11.78
C ARG A 418 -0.22 -11.03 -12.47
N HIS A 419 -0.25 -9.75 -12.81
CA HIS A 419 0.91 -9.05 -13.36
C HIS A 419 1.98 -8.87 -12.28
N VAL A 420 1.59 -8.49 -11.06
CA VAL A 420 2.48 -8.46 -9.89
C VAL A 420 3.12 -9.82 -9.63
N PHE A 421 2.36 -10.91 -9.73
CA PHE A 421 2.91 -12.27 -9.61
C PHE A 421 4.00 -12.57 -10.63
N ARG A 422 3.82 -12.18 -11.90
CA ARG A 422 4.85 -12.36 -12.94
C ARG A 422 6.11 -11.55 -12.65
N ILE A 423 5.95 -10.30 -12.20
CA ILE A 423 7.06 -9.41 -11.82
C ILE A 423 7.86 -10.04 -10.67
N ILE A 424 7.18 -10.46 -9.60
CA ILE A 424 7.81 -11.07 -8.43
C ILE A 424 8.49 -12.39 -8.83
N GLN A 425 7.82 -13.25 -9.59
CA GLN A 425 8.38 -14.50 -10.07
C GLN A 425 9.70 -14.28 -10.83
N HIS A 426 9.72 -13.28 -11.70
CA HIS A 426 10.90 -12.90 -12.46
C HIS A 426 12.04 -12.38 -11.58
N TRP A 427 11.77 -11.46 -10.66
CA TRP A 427 12.77 -10.89 -9.76
C TRP A 427 13.34 -11.90 -8.76
N LEU A 428 12.56 -12.92 -8.39
CA LEU A 428 12.98 -14.02 -7.52
C LEU A 428 13.66 -15.17 -8.28
N HIS A 429 13.62 -15.17 -9.62
CA HIS A 429 14.06 -16.29 -10.47
C HIS A 429 13.43 -17.63 -10.05
N ALA A 430 12.12 -17.61 -9.73
CA ALA A 430 11.41 -18.77 -9.19
C ALA A 430 10.51 -19.45 -10.24
N GLY A 431 10.44 -20.78 -10.20
CA GLY A 431 9.63 -21.57 -11.12
C GLY A 431 10.09 -21.50 -12.58
N GLU A 432 9.25 -22.01 -13.49
CA GLU A 432 9.51 -21.90 -14.93
C GLU A 432 9.28 -20.45 -15.40
N PRO A 433 10.21 -19.84 -16.13
CA PRO A 433 10.03 -18.50 -16.68
C PRO A 433 8.79 -18.42 -17.56
N ASP A 434 7.93 -17.41 -17.35
CA ASP A 434 6.80 -17.16 -18.25
C ASP A 434 7.35 -16.68 -19.61
N PRO A 435 7.22 -17.47 -20.70
CA PRO A 435 7.79 -17.14 -22.00
C PRO A 435 7.09 -15.94 -22.66
N PHE A 436 5.95 -15.49 -22.12
CA PHE A 436 5.19 -14.35 -22.60
C PHE A 436 5.39 -13.10 -21.75
N TYR A 437 6.15 -13.18 -20.66
CA TYR A 437 6.48 -12.04 -19.83
C TYR A 437 7.77 -11.37 -20.33
N ASP A 438 7.65 -10.11 -20.76
CA ASP A 438 8.78 -9.27 -21.15
C ASP A 438 8.98 -8.19 -20.08
N PRO A 439 10.05 -8.24 -19.26
CA PRO A 439 10.33 -7.23 -18.26
C PRO A 439 10.44 -5.81 -18.84
N LEU A 440 10.79 -5.66 -20.13
CA LEU A 440 10.82 -4.35 -20.78
C LEU A 440 9.44 -3.71 -20.89
N SER A 441 8.38 -4.52 -21.00
CA SER A 441 7.01 -4.03 -21.06
C SER A 441 6.55 -3.40 -19.73
N ASP A 442 7.14 -3.77 -18.61
CA ASP A 442 6.81 -3.20 -17.29
C ASP A 442 7.37 -1.79 -17.10
N PHE A 443 8.41 -1.43 -17.85
CA PHE A 443 8.97 -0.09 -17.89
C PHE A 443 8.30 0.80 -18.95
N VAL A 444 7.38 0.24 -19.72
CA VAL A 444 6.64 0.93 -20.79
C VAL A 444 5.15 0.74 -20.54
N ILE A 445 4.54 1.65 -19.79
CA ILE A 445 3.07 1.67 -19.65
C ILE A 445 2.52 2.12 -21.00
N LEU A 446 2.22 1.16 -21.88
CA LEU A 446 1.39 1.42 -23.06
C LEU A 446 -0.06 1.40 -22.58
N PRO A 447 -0.84 2.48 -22.81
CA PRO A 447 -2.24 2.48 -22.40
C PRO A 447 -2.95 1.28 -23.01
N THR A 448 -3.65 0.52 -22.17
CA THR A 448 -4.38 -0.66 -22.62
C THR A 448 -5.47 -0.25 -23.61
N ALA A 449 -5.88 -1.15 -24.52
CA ALA A 449 -6.95 -0.85 -25.48
C ALA A 449 -8.26 -0.40 -24.76
N PHE A 450 -8.49 -0.91 -23.56
CA PHE A 450 -9.59 -0.54 -22.68
C PHE A 450 -9.42 0.86 -22.07
N GLU A 451 -8.20 1.25 -21.66
CA GLU A 451 -7.90 2.62 -21.22
C GLU A 451 -8.08 3.62 -22.36
N ILE A 452 -7.65 3.29 -23.57
CA ILE A 452 -7.86 4.14 -24.76
C ILE A 452 -9.36 4.33 -25.04
N GLU A 453 -10.18 3.28 -24.87
CA GLU A 453 -11.64 3.35 -25.00
C GLU A 453 -12.30 4.14 -23.86
N LYS A 454 -11.91 3.90 -22.61
CA LYS A 454 -12.43 4.61 -21.42
C LYS A 454 -12.06 6.10 -21.42
N HIS A 455 -10.87 6.45 -21.93
CA HIS A 455 -10.45 7.83 -22.15
C HIS A 455 -11.23 8.51 -23.27
N ARG A 456 -11.56 7.78 -24.35
CA ARG A 456 -12.47 8.26 -25.42
C ARG A 456 -13.88 8.56 -24.91
N GLU A 457 -14.37 7.80 -23.92
CA GLU A 457 -15.70 8.02 -23.35
C GLU A 457 -15.76 9.18 -22.34
N LYS A 458 -14.69 9.42 -21.56
CA LYS A 458 -14.68 10.45 -20.50
C LYS A 458 -14.29 11.86 -20.95
N ARG A 459 -13.57 12.00 -22.06
CA ARG A 459 -13.18 13.31 -22.62
C ARG A 459 -13.25 13.23 -24.15
N GLY A 460 -14.19 13.97 -24.75
CA GLY A 460 -14.21 14.13 -26.21
C GLY A 460 -12.82 14.54 -26.74
N ASP A 461 -12.46 13.99 -27.91
CA ASP A 461 -11.21 14.16 -28.67
C ASP A 461 -10.03 14.74 -27.89
N VAL A 462 -9.23 13.87 -27.28
CA VAL A 462 -7.96 14.24 -26.63
C VAL A 462 -6.85 14.39 -27.68
N THR A 463 -6.19 15.55 -27.70
CA THR A 463 -5.11 15.92 -28.66
C THR A 463 -3.68 15.86 -28.12
N SER A 464 -3.39 15.36 -26.91
CA SER A 464 -1.98 15.10 -26.51
C SER A 464 -1.84 14.23 -25.26
N VAL A 465 -0.92 13.26 -25.31
CA VAL A 465 -0.41 12.50 -24.15
C VAL A 465 1.04 12.90 -23.93
N ARG A 466 1.41 13.22 -22.68
CA ARG A 466 2.79 13.54 -22.28
C ARG A 466 3.16 12.66 -21.09
N GLU A 467 4.16 11.82 -21.27
CA GLU A 467 4.71 10.94 -20.24
C GLU A 467 6.26 11.06 -20.23
N ASP A 468 6.82 11.13 -19.03
CA ASP A 468 8.24 11.33 -18.77
C ASP A 468 8.81 10.06 -18.09
N TRP A 469 9.94 9.52 -18.59
CA TRP A 469 10.51 8.22 -18.18
C TRP A 469 12.00 8.29 -17.83
N GLU A 470 12.42 7.50 -16.83
CA GLU A 470 13.84 7.27 -16.52
C GLU A 470 14.23 5.82 -16.86
N ILE A 471 15.18 5.65 -17.79
CA ILE A 471 15.79 4.33 -18.10
C ILE A 471 17.22 4.34 -17.56
N ILE A 472 17.49 3.48 -16.57
CA ILE A 472 18.84 3.27 -16.02
C ILE A 472 19.46 2.07 -16.74
N SER A 473 20.44 2.33 -17.61
CA SER A 473 21.21 1.26 -18.25
C SER A 473 22.38 0.82 -17.34
N PRO A 474 22.70 -0.48 -17.25
CA PRO A 474 23.94 -0.93 -16.63
C PRO A 474 25.11 -0.50 -17.51
N CYS A 475 25.89 0.50 -17.07
CA CYS A 475 27.00 1.03 -17.85
C CYS A 475 28.28 0.20 -17.61
N ASP A 476 28.43 -0.90 -18.34
CA ASP A 476 29.74 -1.55 -18.55
C ASP A 476 30.49 -0.82 -19.69
N ASP A 477 30.96 0.41 -19.45
CA ASP A 477 32.11 0.92 -20.20
C ASP A 477 32.63 2.24 -19.60
N GLU A 478 33.70 2.16 -18.81
CA GLU A 478 34.50 3.32 -18.39
C GLU A 478 35.33 3.91 -19.54
N ARG A 479 34.76 4.16 -20.72
CA ARG A 479 35.50 4.84 -21.80
C ARG A 479 34.61 5.69 -22.68
N LYS A 480 34.17 6.84 -22.15
CA LYS A 480 34.06 8.12 -22.88
C LYS A 480 33.71 9.26 -21.91
N ARG A 481 34.51 10.32 -21.91
CA ARG A 481 34.14 11.59 -21.27
C ARG A 481 32.95 12.21 -22.02
N PRO A 482 32.02 12.90 -21.34
CA PRO A 482 30.83 13.47 -21.96
C PRO A 482 31.23 14.69 -22.81
N ALA A 483 31.28 14.50 -24.13
CA ALA A 483 30.96 15.59 -25.04
C ALA A 483 29.44 15.61 -25.16
N GLU A 484 28.84 16.79 -25.02
CA GLU A 484 27.41 17.06 -25.19
C GLU A 484 26.88 16.38 -26.46
N LEU A 485 26.30 15.20 -26.30
CA LEU A 485 25.56 14.54 -27.38
C LEU A 485 24.20 15.24 -27.46
N PRO A 486 23.77 15.71 -28.65
CA PRO A 486 22.44 16.28 -28.81
C PRO A 486 21.36 15.23 -28.49
N PRO A 487 20.19 15.63 -27.99
CA PRO A 487 19.08 14.71 -27.77
C PRO A 487 18.74 13.98 -29.06
N MET A 488 18.54 12.65 -28.97
CA MET A 488 18.11 11.86 -30.11
C MET A 488 16.60 11.96 -30.25
N PHE A 489 16.16 12.32 -31.47
CA PHE A 489 14.76 12.44 -31.83
C PHE A 489 14.39 11.30 -32.76
N ASN A 490 13.29 10.61 -32.47
CA ASN A 490 12.69 9.68 -33.42
C ASN A 490 11.18 9.91 -33.45
N THR A 491 10.64 10.08 -34.65
CA THR A 491 9.20 10.33 -34.87
C THR A 491 8.61 9.15 -35.61
N ILE A 492 7.58 8.53 -35.03
CA ILE A 492 6.82 7.44 -35.64
C ILE A 492 5.45 7.99 -36.00
N SER A 493 5.04 7.82 -37.26
CA SER A 493 3.72 8.19 -37.76
C SER A 493 2.95 6.95 -38.22
N ALA A 494 1.66 6.91 -37.91
CA ALA A 494 0.75 5.86 -38.38
C ALA A 494 -0.53 6.52 -38.92
N SER A 495 -0.92 6.18 -40.14
CA SER A 495 -2.13 6.70 -40.78
C SER A 495 -3.14 5.60 -41.07
N ARG A 496 -4.42 5.93 -40.95
CA ARG A 496 -5.55 5.06 -41.28
C ARG A 496 -6.56 5.81 -42.16
N GLU A 497 -6.87 5.25 -43.33
CA GLU A 497 -7.99 5.72 -44.14
C GLU A 497 -9.31 5.16 -43.57
N GLY A 498 -10.21 6.06 -43.18
CA GLY A 498 -11.57 5.73 -42.77
C GLY A 498 -12.41 5.31 -43.98
N LYS A 499 -13.31 4.34 -43.80
CA LYS A 499 -14.14 3.80 -44.90
C LYS A 499 -15.10 4.81 -45.55
N ASP A 500 -15.34 5.99 -44.95
CA ASP A 500 -16.21 7.06 -45.50
C ASP A 500 -15.79 8.48 -45.04
N GLY A 501 -14.50 8.75 -44.72
CA GLY A 501 -14.10 10.05 -44.12
C GLY A 501 -12.58 10.33 -44.08
N PRO A 502 -12.16 11.49 -43.54
CA PRO A 502 -10.81 12.04 -43.70
C PRO A 502 -9.71 11.20 -43.06
N LEU A 503 -8.48 11.39 -43.54
CA LEU A 503 -7.27 10.67 -43.11
C LEU A 503 -6.97 10.92 -41.63
N GLU A 504 -6.96 9.86 -40.81
CA GLU A 504 -6.51 9.94 -39.41
C GLU A 504 -4.99 9.65 -39.38
N GLU A 505 -4.17 10.60 -38.90
CA GLU A 505 -2.71 10.49 -38.80
C GLU A 505 -2.20 10.74 -37.38
N ALA A 506 -1.80 9.69 -36.66
CA ALA A 506 -1.23 9.79 -35.32
C ALA A 506 0.30 9.94 -35.39
N GLN A 507 0.87 10.87 -34.61
CA GLN A 507 2.31 11.09 -34.54
C GLN A 507 2.83 10.98 -33.10
N ALA A 508 3.83 10.14 -32.89
CA ALA A 508 4.54 10.04 -31.62
C ALA A 508 6.01 10.46 -31.80
N THR A 509 6.49 11.33 -30.92
CA THR A 509 7.88 11.82 -30.88
C THR A 509 8.54 11.31 -29.61
N VAL A 510 9.58 10.50 -29.77
CA VAL A 510 10.43 10.03 -28.67
C VAL A 510 11.67 10.94 -28.62
N VAL A 511 11.93 11.51 -27.44
CA VAL A 511 13.10 12.36 -27.16
C VAL A 511 13.94 11.67 -26.11
N VAL A 512 15.17 11.29 -26.47
CA VAL A 512 16.14 10.72 -25.52
C VAL A 512 17.13 11.80 -25.12
N HIS A 513 17.09 12.22 -23.86
CA HIS A 513 18.01 13.16 -23.24
C HIS A 513 19.20 12.38 -22.63
N PRO A 514 20.44 12.64 -23.08
CA PRO A 514 21.61 12.07 -22.43
C PRO A 514 21.89 12.83 -21.12
N GLU A 515 21.80 12.16 -19.97
CA GLU A 515 22.32 12.69 -18.71
C GLU A 515 23.64 12.01 -18.31
N SER A 516 24.48 12.76 -17.61
CA SER A 516 25.77 12.25 -17.13
C SER A 516 25.57 11.16 -16.05
N LYS A 517 26.44 10.13 -16.04
CA LYS A 517 26.48 8.98 -15.11
C LYS A 517 25.55 7.80 -15.43
N GLY A 518 25.35 7.46 -16.71
CA GLY A 518 24.63 6.24 -17.11
C GLY A 518 23.11 6.32 -17.01
N ARG A 519 22.56 7.52 -16.78
CA ARG A 519 21.12 7.81 -16.78
C ARG A 519 20.72 8.26 -18.18
N GLN A 520 19.72 7.61 -18.78
CA GLN A 520 19.08 8.09 -20.00
C GLN A 520 17.65 8.49 -19.65
N HIS A 521 17.32 9.76 -19.85
CA HIS A 521 15.95 10.25 -19.67
C HIS A 521 15.24 10.16 -21.03
N VAL A 522 14.15 9.40 -21.11
CA VAL A 522 13.38 9.23 -22.34
C VAL A 522 12.05 9.93 -22.12
N ALA A 523 11.70 10.88 -22.98
CA ALA A 523 10.40 11.55 -22.98
C ALA A 523 9.64 11.14 -24.24
N VAL A 524 8.41 10.66 -24.09
CA VAL A 524 7.55 10.31 -25.23
C VAL A 524 6.40 11.31 -25.30
N ARG A 525 6.31 12.03 -26.42
CA ARG A 525 5.20 12.94 -26.73
C ARG A 525 4.35 12.32 -27.83
N ALA A 526 3.14 11.88 -27.50
CA ALA A 526 2.17 11.46 -28.50
C ALA A 526 1.19 12.61 -28.76
N VAL A 527 1.09 13.06 -30.02
CA VAL A 527 0.16 14.09 -30.46
C VAL A 527 -0.93 13.42 -31.30
N GLY A 528 -2.18 13.55 -30.83
CA GLY A 528 -3.36 13.07 -31.56
C GLY A 528 -3.79 14.09 -32.65
N VAL A 529 -4.26 13.54 -33.77
CA VAL A 529 -4.50 14.17 -35.08
C VAL A 529 -5.37 15.44 -35.05
N THR A 530 -4.96 16.45 -35.81
CA THR A 530 -5.79 17.57 -36.28
C THR A 530 -6.77 17.13 -37.37
N HIS A 531 -8.05 17.47 -37.24
CA HIS A 531 -8.99 17.42 -38.37
C HIS A 531 -8.54 18.42 -39.45
N GLY A 532 -7.99 17.92 -40.55
CA GLY A 532 -7.83 18.73 -41.77
C GLY A 532 -9.22 19.06 -42.33
N GLY A 533 -9.55 20.34 -42.38
CA GLY A 533 -10.82 20.84 -42.93
C GLY A 533 -10.96 20.71 -44.44
#